data_AF-A0A2D7YN55-F1
#
_entry.id   AF-A0A2D7YN55-F1
#
_cell.length_a   1.000
_cell.length_b   1.000
_cell.length_c   1.000
_cell.angle_alpha   90.00
_cell.angle_beta   90.00
_cell.angle_gamma   90.00
#
_symmetry.space_group_name_H-M   'P 1'
#
loop_
_entity.id
_entity.type
_entity.pdbx_description
1 polymer ?
#
loop_
_entity_poly.entity_id
_entity_poly.type
_entity_poly.pdbx_seq_one_letter_code
_entity_poly.pdbx_strand_id
1 'polypeptide(L)' 'TANGRVITYRTQLNSLELGGITLNDVEASITPGMDGDVILLGMSALKQFELTQKGDTLTIRY' A
#
# COMPACT_ATOMS: atom_id res chain seq x y z
N THR A 1 13.91 -3.84 -4.15
CA THR A 1 13.25 -2.55 -3.84
C THR A 1 14.17 -1.43 -4.28
N ALA A 2 13.78 -0.16 -4.13
CA ALA A 2 14.67 0.97 -4.40
C ALA A 2 15.97 0.94 -3.57
N ASN A 3 15.98 0.20 -2.46
CA ASN A 3 17.12 0.02 -1.55
C ASN A 3 17.89 -1.30 -1.77
N GLY A 4 17.80 -1.93 -2.96
CA GLY A 4 18.54 -3.15 -3.30
C GLY A 4 17.71 -4.44 -3.23
N ARG A 5 18.40 -5.59 -3.24
CA ARG A 5 17.76 -6.92 -3.25
C ARG A 5 17.47 -7.37 -1.82
N VAL A 6 16.20 -7.59 -1.52
CA VAL A 6 15.71 -8.05 -0.22
C VAL A 6 14.80 -9.26 -0.46
N ILE A 7 14.80 -10.20 0.48
CA ILE A 7 13.87 -11.33 0.45
C ILE A 7 12.48 -10.76 0.77
N THR A 8 11.46 -11.13 -0.01
CA THR A 8 10.08 -10.76 0.27
C THR A 8 9.19 -11.99 0.27
N TYR A 9 8.21 -12.02 1.16
CA TYR A 9 7.22 -13.07 1.24
C TYR A 9 5.91 -12.53 0.68
N ARG A 10 5.32 -13.23 -0.30
CA ARG A 10 4.00 -12.87 -0.81
C ARG A 10 2.92 -13.36 0.14
N THR A 11 1.88 -12.56 0.29
CA THR A 11 0.67 -12.90 1.05
C THR A 11 -0.54 -12.26 0.39
N GLN A 12 -1.73 -12.63 0.85
CA GLN A 12 -2.98 -12.03 0.44
C GLN A 12 -3.72 -11.56 1.70
N LEU A 13 -4.17 -10.32 1.68
CA LEU A 13 -5.02 -9.77 2.73
C LEU A 13 -6.47 -10.01 2.35
N ASN A 14 -7.24 -10.61 3.25
CA ASN A 14 -8.68 -10.82 3.03
C ASN A 14 -9.40 -9.47 2.87
N SER A 15 -9.06 -8.48 3.69
CA SER A 15 -9.56 -7.12 3.59
C SER A 15 -8.49 -6.08 3.94
N LEU A 16 -8.60 -4.91 3.32
CA LEU A 16 -7.87 -3.69 3.65
C LEU A 16 -8.87 -2.55 3.76
N GLU A 17 -8.92 -1.92 4.93
CA GLU A 17 -9.79 -0.77 5.19
C GLU A 17 -8.96 0.51 5.25
N LEU A 18 -9.36 1.52 4.47
CA LEU A 18 -8.75 2.84 4.44
C LEU A 18 -9.84 3.90 4.59
N GLY A 19 -10.04 4.37 5.82
CA GLY A 19 -11.16 5.27 6.13
C GLY A 19 -12.50 4.57 5.91
N GLY A 20 -13.34 5.10 5.01
CA GLY A 20 -14.65 4.50 4.65
C GLY A 20 -14.61 3.51 3.49
N ILE A 21 -13.42 3.09 3.07
CA ILE A 21 -13.20 2.28 1.88
C ILE A 21 -12.72 0.89 2.29
N THR A 22 -13.34 -0.15 1.73
CA THR A 22 -12.92 -1.55 1.90
C THR A 22 -12.48 -2.13 0.58
N LEU A 23 -11.24 -2.63 0.51
CA LEU A 23 -10.73 -3.47 -0.57
C LEU A 23 -10.67 -4.91 -0.07
N ASN A 24 -11.05 -5.87 -0.92
CA ASN A 24 -10.98 -7.29 -0.61
C ASN A 24 -9.92 -7.98 -1.47
N ASP A 25 -9.41 -9.12 -0.97
CA ASP A 25 -8.49 -10.00 -1.71
C ASP A 25 -7.21 -9.29 -2.21
N VAL A 26 -6.63 -8.44 -1.38
CA VAL A 26 -5.52 -7.55 -1.75
C VAL A 26 -4.18 -8.29 -1.71
N GLU A 27 -3.47 -8.31 -2.84
CA GLU A 27 -2.09 -8.82 -2.90
C GLU A 27 -1.14 -7.94 -2.08
N ALA A 28 -0.34 -8.57 -1.23
CA ALA A 28 0.62 -7.89 -0.37
C ALA A 28 1.95 -8.64 -0.30
N SER A 29 2.95 -7.96 0.27
CA SER A 29 4.26 -8.57 0.51
C SER A 29 4.83 -8.15 1.86
N ILE A 30 5.39 -9.12 2.58
CA ILE A 30 6.14 -8.91 3.82
C ILE A 30 7.61 -8.77 3.43
N THR A 31 8.21 -7.64 3.78
CA THR A 31 9.62 -7.34 3.50
C THR A 31 10.38 -7.23 4.81
N PRO A 32 11.07 -8.29 5.28
CA PRO A 32 11.90 -8.23 6.46
C PRO A 32 13.01 -7.18 6.32
N GLY A 33 13.34 -6.50 7.41
CA GLY A 33 14.34 -5.44 7.40
C GLY A 33 13.86 -4.13 6.77
N MET A 34 12.55 -3.95 6.60
CA MET A 34 12.00 -2.60 6.47
C MET A 34 12.06 -1.94 7.85
N ASP A 35 12.86 -0.89 7.96
CA ASP A 35 12.99 -0.14 9.21
C ASP A 35 11.75 0.75 9.45
N GLY A 36 11.30 0.78 10.69
CA GLY A 36 10.17 1.58 11.16
C GLY A 36 8.83 0.85 11.12
N ASP A 37 7.87 1.33 11.92
CA ASP A 37 6.48 0.86 11.93
C ASP A 37 5.67 1.55 10.82
N VAL A 38 6.06 1.31 9.57
CA VAL A 38 5.40 1.89 8.39
C VAL A 38 4.90 0.80 7.44
N ILE A 39 3.73 1.06 6.84
CA ILE A 39 3.16 0.24 5.78
C ILE A 39 3.30 1.03 4.47
N LEU A 40 3.86 0.39 3.44
CA LEU A 40 3.92 0.96 2.09
C LEU A 40 2.70 0.51 1.28
N LEU A 41 1.87 1.47 0.90
CA LEU A 41 0.76 1.24 -0.04
C LEU A 41 1.26 1.44 -1.46
N GLY A 42 1.30 0.34 -2.21
CA GLY A 42 1.67 0.35 -3.63
C GLY A 42 0.51 0.75 -4.54
N MET A 43 0.84 1.06 -5.79
CA MET A 43 -0.14 1.41 -6.83
C MET A 43 -1.13 0.28 -7.15
N SER A 44 -0.82 -0.98 -6.83
CA SER A 44 -1.75 -2.10 -7.00
C SER A 44 -3.04 -1.93 -6.18
N ALA A 45 -2.91 -1.39 -4.96
CA ALA A 45 -4.04 -1.02 -4.12
C ALA A 45 -4.55 0.38 -4.48
N LEU A 46 -3.66 1.35 -4.67
CA LEU A 46 -4.04 2.75 -4.85
C LEU A 46 -4.74 3.05 -6.19
N LYS A 47 -4.50 2.27 -7.26
CA LYS A 47 -5.15 2.50 -8.57
C LYS A 47 -6.68 2.40 -8.55
N GLN A 48 -7.25 1.87 -7.48
CA GLN A 48 -8.71 1.80 -7.28
C GLN A 48 -9.29 3.15 -6.86
N PHE A 49 -8.44 4.16 -6.62
CA PHE A 49 -8.81 5.49 -6.15
C PHE A 49 -8.42 6.57 -7.14
N GLU A 50 -9.11 7.71 -7.05
CA GLU A 50 -8.63 8.95 -7.63
C GLU A 50 -7.68 9.63 -6.62
N LEU A 51 -6.42 9.80 -7.04
CA LEU A 51 -5.39 10.47 -6.24
C LEU A 51 -5.12 11.86 -6.82
N THR A 52 -5.36 12.89 -6.02
CA THR A 52 -4.98 14.28 -6.35
C THR A 52 -3.92 14.77 -5.37
N GLN A 53 -2.73 15.08 -5.86
CA GLN A 53 -1.66 15.70 -5.07
C GLN A 53 -1.55 17.20 -5.38
N LYS A 54 -1.63 18.04 -4.34
CA LYS A 54 -1.44 19.49 -4.45
C LYS A 54 -0.52 19.97 -3.34
N GLY A 55 0.71 20.34 -3.70
CA GLY A 55 1.76 20.63 -2.72
C GLY A 55 1.99 19.41 -1.81
N ASP A 56 1.93 19.63 -0.50
CA ASP A 56 2.16 18.60 0.51
C ASP A 56 0.89 17.81 0.87
N THR A 57 -0.22 18.05 0.16
CA THR A 57 -1.50 17.38 0.42
C THR A 57 -1.80 16.34 -0.64
N LEU A 58 -2.03 15.10 -0.19
CA LEU A 58 -2.60 14.02 -0.98
C LEU A 58 -4.09 13.86 -0.63
N THR A 59 -4.96 14.03 -1.61
CA THR A 59 -6.40 13.74 -1.50
C THR A 59 -6.71 12.43 -2.20
N ILE A 60 -7.39 11.53 -1.50
CA ILE A 60 -7.84 10.22 -2.01
C ILE A 60 -9.37 10.24 -2.08
N ARG A 61 -9.93 9.87 -3.23
CA ARG A 61 -11.38 9.74 -3.45
C ARG A 61 -11.69 8.36 -4.02
N TYR A 62 -12.83 7.80 -3.63
CA TYR A 62 -13.37 6.55 -4.16
C TYR A 62 -14.49 6.84 -5.17
#